data_AF-A0A4P6JJG7-F1
#
_entry.id   AF-A0A4P6JJG7-F1
#
_cell.length_a   1.000
_cell.length_b   1.000
_cell.length_c   1.000
_cell.angle_alpha   90.00
_cell.angle_beta   90.00
_cell.angle_gamma   90.00
#
_symmetry.space_group_name_H-M   'P 1'
#
loop_
_entity.id
_entity.type
_entity.pdbx_description
1 polymer ?
#
loop_
_entity_poly.entity_id
_entity_poly.type
_entity_poly.pdbx_seq_one_letter_code
_entity_poly.pdbx_strand_id
1 'polypeptide(L)'
;MDIDRHDTDAFKDEEWERLEEEPDEDACRQKLLLYQRKHFVDTAVFDVKVLRESLVQLTQHVNFDRSPSRPRMERLLASYLEFMGNMARDHQRFARAIHYFDKGLNVTAHNHQALEATLLVRRGGAWNSWARVALLRGEQDKAQSYFASSIRDHDAACALDRWLPPHVKGAAIAAQAAAHACTVNDQSELDDALRWMDQAEQLLDAPISEESIYRGGNSYLLSFDKERFYLNKAAALLDCVIKDLRAPSRALDALAQLPAESLSRRIQTASLLLQARAHFELNDYPLSATLAGQALALARQTRDDSHIIGIDALCRELSATRANKLLEVARLKVGILEANNPEFFAAGYGDEDDDD
;
A
#
# COMPACT_ATOMS: atom_id res chain seq x y z
N MET A 1 -38.10 33.83 33.34
CA MET A 1 -37.11 32.72 33.37
C MET A 1 -36.03 33.14 32.39
N ASP A 2 -35.12 33.99 32.87
CA ASP A 2 -34.01 34.50 32.09
C ASP A 2 -32.88 33.47 32.16
N ILE A 3 -32.49 32.94 31.01
CA ILE A 3 -31.33 32.07 30.89
C ILE A 3 -30.15 32.98 30.65
N ASP A 4 -29.27 33.05 31.65
CA ASP A 4 -28.01 33.77 31.63
C ASP A 4 -27.19 33.39 30.39
N ARG A 5 -26.82 34.40 29.60
CA ARG A 5 -26.06 34.29 28.35
C ARG A 5 -24.56 34.56 28.54
N HIS A 6 -24.04 34.47 29.76
CA HIS A 6 -22.71 34.98 30.08
C HIS A 6 -21.56 33.95 30.13
N ASP A 7 -21.80 32.67 29.81
CA ASP A 7 -20.76 31.62 29.89
C ASP A 7 -20.23 31.10 28.53
N THR A 8 -20.61 31.69 27.39
CA THR A 8 -20.15 31.21 26.07
C THR A 8 -18.90 31.90 25.51
N ASP A 9 -18.40 32.96 26.14
CA ASP A 9 -17.23 33.70 25.64
C ASP A 9 -15.92 33.21 26.27
N ALA A 10 -15.91 32.84 27.56
CA ALA A 10 -14.70 32.35 28.23
C ALA A 10 -14.20 30.98 27.69
N PHE A 11 -15.11 30.13 27.19
CA PHE A 11 -14.74 28.84 26.60
C PHE A 11 -14.13 28.96 25.20
N LYS A 12 -14.34 30.09 24.52
CA LYS A 12 -13.71 30.35 23.22
C LYS A 12 -12.27 30.83 23.41
N ASP A 13 -12.02 31.72 24.37
CA ASP A 13 -10.71 32.35 24.52
C ASP A 13 -9.61 31.35 24.94
N GLU A 14 -9.90 30.36 25.81
CA GLU A 14 -8.92 29.30 26.15
C GLU A 14 -8.65 28.30 25.01
N GLU A 15 -9.61 28.06 24.12
CA GLU A 15 -9.42 27.18 22.95
C GLU A 15 -8.65 27.92 21.83
N TRP A 16 -8.82 29.24 21.72
CA TRP A 16 -8.02 30.09 20.84
C TRP A 16 -6.57 30.24 21.31
N GLU A 17 -6.30 30.40 22.61
CA GLU A 17 -4.93 30.50 23.12
C GLU A 17 -4.11 29.21 22.93
N ARG A 18 -4.74 28.02 22.95
CA ARG A 18 -4.06 26.76 22.58
C ARG A 18 -3.83 26.59 21.07
N LEU A 19 -4.53 27.36 20.23
CA LEU A 19 -4.35 27.38 18.77
C LEU A 19 -3.23 28.33 18.33
N GLU A 20 -2.62 29.10 19.24
CA GLU A 20 -1.56 30.06 18.89
C GLU A 20 -0.17 29.46 18.73
N GLU A 21 0.11 28.25 19.24
CA GLU A 21 1.39 27.59 18.97
C GLU A 21 1.39 27.00 17.55
N GLU A 22 2.07 27.69 16.63
CA GLU A 22 2.34 27.19 15.28
C GLU A 22 2.96 25.78 15.38
N PRO A 23 2.39 24.76 14.73
CA PRO A 23 2.94 23.42 14.81
C PRO A 23 4.37 23.43 14.27
N ASP A 24 5.32 22.98 15.08
CA ASP A 24 6.72 22.86 14.68
C ASP A 24 6.82 21.91 13.48
N GLU A 25 7.12 22.48 12.30
CA GLU A 25 7.21 21.79 11.02
C GLU A 25 8.23 20.63 11.08
N ASP A 26 9.39 20.89 11.68
CA ASP A 26 10.49 19.93 11.73
C ASP A 26 10.16 18.82 12.72
N ALA A 27 9.56 19.14 13.87
CA ALA A 27 9.08 18.13 14.82
C ALA A 27 8.01 17.23 14.18
N CYS A 28 7.00 17.82 13.53
CA CYS A 28 5.95 17.07 12.85
C CYS A 28 6.49 16.21 11.72
N ARG A 29 7.50 16.70 10.99
CA ARG A 29 8.20 15.94 9.96
C ARG A 29 8.94 14.76 10.56
N GLN A 30 9.84 14.97 11.53
CA GLN A 30 10.61 13.89 12.17
C GLN A 30 9.71 12.80 12.73
N LYS A 31 8.59 13.20 13.34
CA LYS A 31 7.56 12.30 13.84
C LYS A 31 6.95 11.44 12.72
N LEU A 32 6.57 12.04 11.58
CA LEU A 32 6.06 11.28 10.43
C LEU A 32 7.10 10.27 9.91
N LEU A 33 8.37 10.66 9.83
CA LEU A 33 9.46 9.80 9.37
C LEU A 33 9.68 8.60 10.27
N LEU A 34 9.61 8.80 11.58
CA LEU A 34 9.69 7.72 12.55
C LEU A 34 8.56 6.72 12.31
N TYR A 35 7.33 7.20 12.10
CA TYR A 35 6.19 6.32 11.84
C TYR A 35 6.30 5.59 10.50
N GLN A 36 6.76 6.26 9.44
CA GLN A 36 6.96 5.62 8.15
C GLN A 36 8.05 4.53 8.21
N ARG A 37 9.17 4.79 8.91
CA ARG A 37 10.22 3.78 9.14
C ARG A 37 9.68 2.57 9.91
N LYS A 38 8.94 2.82 10.99
CA LYS A 38 8.30 1.76 11.77
C LYS A 38 7.34 0.96 10.89
N HIS A 39 6.47 1.65 10.15
CA HIS A 39 5.48 1.05 9.24
C HIS A 39 6.08 0.22 8.10
N PHE A 40 7.28 0.60 7.62
CA PHE A 40 8.01 -0.16 6.60
C PHE A 40 8.51 -1.52 7.13
N VAL A 41 8.90 -1.57 8.40
CA VAL A 41 9.38 -2.78 9.09
C VAL A 41 8.20 -3.64 9.57
N ASP A 42 7.20 -3.01 10.19
CA ASP A 42 6.02 -3.65 10.78
C ASP A 42 4.81 -2.70 10.78
N THR A 43 3.58 -3.20 10.66
CA THR A 43 2.39 -2.35 10.57
C THR A 43 2.20 -1.53 11.85
N ALA A 44 2.40 -0.21 11.78
CA ALA A 44 2.32 0.72 12.90
C ALA A 44 0.87 0.97 13.42
N VAL A 45 0.14 -0.07 13.81
CA VAL A 45 -1.27 0.00 14.25
C VAL A 45 -1.45 0.84 15.52
N PHE A 46 -0.47 0.81 16.43
CA PHE A 46 -0.59 1.43 17.75
C PHE A 46 -0.51 2.97 17.76
N ASP A 47 -0.09 3.57 16.64
CA ASP A 47 0.21 5.01 16.58
C ASP A 47 -0.86 5.84 15.85
N VAL A 48 -1.97 5.22 15.44
CA VAL A 48 -3.04 5.86 14.65
C VAL A 48 -3.67 7.06 15.36
N LYS A 49 -3.81 7.02 16.69
CA LYS A 49 -4.40 8.12 17.46
C LYS A 49 -3.55 9.38 17.34
N VAL A 50 -2.25 9.24 17.57
CA VAL A 50 -1.28 10.34 17.56
C VAL A 50 -1.17 10.97 16.16
N LEU A 51 -1.20 10.15 15.11
CA LEU A 51 -1.21 10.63 13.72
C LEU A 51 -2.48 11.42 13.38
N ARG A 52 -3.64 11.01 13.91
CA ARG A 52 -4.91 11.72 13.70
C ARG A 52 -4.91 13.08 14.39
N GLU A 53 -4.36 13.18 15.59
CA GLU A 53 -4.22 14.45 16.31
C GLU A 53 -3.36 15.43 15.51
N SER A 54 -2.18 14.98 15.04
CA SER A 54 -1.32 15.80 14.17
C SER A 54 -2.01 16.20 12.86
N LEU A 55 -2.80 15.31 12.26
CA LEU A 55 -3.56 15.62 11.05
C LEU A 55 -4.64 16.67 11.29
N VAL A 56 -5.34 16.64 12.42
CA VAL A 56 -6.34 17.67 12.79
C VAL A 56 -5.67 19.02 12.99
N GLN A 57 -4.58 19.08 13.75
CA GLN A 57 -3.81 20.31 13.98
C GLN A 57 -3.32 20.92 12.66
N LEU A 58 -2.69 20.11 11.79
CA LEU A 58 -2.23 20.57 10.47
C LEU A 58 -3.39 21.04 9.58
N THR A 59 -4.54 20.36 9.63
CA THR A 59 -5.73 20.75 8.85
C THR A 59 -6.27 22.11 9.32
N GLN A 60 -6.36 22.32 10.63
CA GLN A 60 -6.79 23.60 11.19
C GLN A 60 -5.83 24.70 10.76
N HIS A 61 -4.54 24.49 10.95
CA HIS A 61 -3.51 25.45 10.59
C HIS A 61 -3.54 25.82 9.10
N VAL A 62 -3.58 24.84 8.18
CA VAL A 62 -3.66 25.10 6.72
C VAL A 62 -4.93 25.88 6.32
N ASN A 63 -6.05 25.66 7.00
CA ASN A 63 -7.32 26.33 6.67
C ASN A 63 -7.38 27.78 7.14
N PHE A 64 -6.77 28.09 8.29
CA PHE A 64 -6.88 29.42 8.92
C PHE A 64 -5.63 30.28 8.73
N ASP A 65 -4.47 29.68 8.53
CA ASP A 65 -3.24 30.43 8.37
C ASP A 65 -3.07 31.00 6.95
N ARG A 66 -2.57 32.23 6.90
CA ARG A 66 -2.19 32.96 5.67
C ARG A 66 -0.70 33.29 5.66
N SER A 67 0.07 32.75 6.59
CA SER A 67 1.50 32.98 6.68
C SER A 67 2.25 32.45 5.44
N PRO A 68 3.49 32.89 5.24
CA PRO A 68 4.40 32.31 4.25
C PRO A 68 4.74 30.83 4.49
N SER A 69 4.49 30.26 5.68
CA SER A 69 4.78 28.86 6.00
C SER A 69 3.72 27.89 5.44
N ARG A 70 2.52 28.40 5.10
CA ARG A 70 1.38 27.60 4.61
C ARG A 70 1.72 26.58 3.52
N PRO A 71 2.46 26.87 2.43
CA PRO A 71 2.79 25.84 1.44
C PRO A 71 3.62 24.68 1.99
N ARG A 72 4.40 24.91 3.06
CA ARG A 72 5.13 23.84 3.74
C ARG A 72 4.19 22.97 4.58
N MET A 73 3.24 23.60 5.25
CA MET A 73 2.20 22.92 6.04
C MET A 73 1.23 22.13 5.15
N GLU A 74 0.88 22.64 3.97
CA GLU A 74 0.09 21.92 2.96
C GLU A 74 0.80 20.64 2.51
N ARG A 75 2.10 20.71 2.19
CA ARG A 75 2.90 19.51 1.87
C ARG A 75 2.92 18.52 3.02
N LEU A 76 3.13 18.99 4.24
CA LEU A 76 3.18 18.13 5.42
C LEU A 76 1.83 17.45 5.67
N LEU A 77 0.73 18.20 5.60
CA LEU A 77 -0.64 17.68 5.71
C LEU A 77 -0.91 16.60 4.65
N ALA A 78 -0.55 16.86 3.39
CA ALA A 78 -0.70 15.89 2.32
C ALA A 78 0.15 14.62 2.54
N SER A 79 1.36 14.72 3.09
CA SER A 79 2.17 13.54 3.46
C SER A 79 1.56 12.74 4.61
N TYR A 80 0.96 13.38 5.61
CA TYR A 80 0.21 12.68 6.66
C TYR A 80 -1.03 11.97 6.09
N LEU A 81 -1.73 12.60 5.15
CA LEU A 81 -2.88 12.01 4.46
C LEU A 81 -2.46 10.80 3.60
N GLU A 82 -1.36 10.89 2.87
CA GLU A 82 -0.76 9.76 2.12
C GLU A 82 -0.48 8.58 3.04
N PHE A 83 0.17 8.82 4.17
CA PHE A 83 0.51 7.78 5.13
C PHE A 83 -0.72 7.13 5.75
N MET A 84 -1.71 7.92 6.15
CA MET A 84 -3.00 7.42 6.65
C MET A 84 -3.76 6.62 5.59
N GLY A 85 -3.66 7.01 4.31
CA GLY A 85 -4.20 6.28 3.17
C GLY A 85 -3.56 4.90 3.02
N ASN A 86 -2.23 4.82 3.06
CA ASN A 86 -1.49 3.55 3.01
C ASN A 86 -1.88 2.61 4.16
N MET A 87 -1.91 3.12 5.39
CA MET A 87 -2.34 2.31 6.54
C MET A 87 -3.76 1.78 6.37
N ALA A 88 -4.69 2.62 5.90
CA ALA A 88 -6.06 2.19 5.65
C ALA A 88 -6.12 1.12 4.56
N ARG A 89 -5.32 1.23 3.49
CA ARG A 89 -5.24 0.25 2.41
C ARG A 89 -4.71 -1.10 2.91
N ASP A 90 -3.66 -1.11 3.72
CA ASP A 90 -3.07 -2.34 4.25
C ASP A 90 -4.06 -3.10 5.15
N HIS A 91 -4.95 -2.39 5.85
CA HIS A 91 -6.08 -2.95 6.59
C HIS A 91 -7.35 -3.16 5.74
N GLN A 92 -7.21 -3.14 4.41
CA GLN A 92 -8.30 -3.30 3.44
C GLN A 92 -9.49 -2.33 3.60
N ARG A 93 -9.29 -1.20 4.27
CA ARG A 93 -10.28 -0.12 4.38
C ARG A 93 -10.19 0.77 3.14
N PHE A 94 -10.35 0.17 1.95
CA PHE A 94 -10.05 0.81 0.67
C PHE A 94 -10.81 2.13 0.49
N ALA A 95 -12.12 2.17 0.77
CA ALA A 95 -12.90 3.41 0.69
C ALA A 95 -12.32 4.54 1.56
N ARG A 96 -11.81 4.20 2.77
CA ARG A 96 -11.16 5.17 3.66
C ARG A 96 -9.77 5.56 3.15
N ALA A 97 -9.03 4.63 2.56
CA ALA A 97 -7.75 4.93 1.91
C ALA A 97 -7.93 5.95 0.79
N ILE A 98 -8.87 5.68 -0.13
CA ILE A 98 -9.25 6.59 -1.22
C ILE A 98 -9.64 7.97 -0.68
N HIS A 99 -10.48 8.03 0.35
CA HIS A 99 -10.85 9.31 0.99
C HIS A 99 -9.66 10.12 1.51
N TYR A 100 -8.66 9.45 2.10
CA TYR A 100 -7.44 10.14 2.54
C TYR A 100 -6.61 10.64 1.36
N PHE A 101 -6.45 9.84 0.31
CA PHE A 101 -5.74 10.26 -0.90
C PHE A 101 -6.45 11.41 -1.63
N ASP A 102 -7.78 11.39 -1.73
CA ASP A 102 -8.58 12.48 -2.31
C ASP A 102 -8.38 13.78 -1.56
N LYS A 103 -8.39 13.72 -0.22
CA LYS A 103 -8.05 14.89 0.62
C LYS A 103 -6.63 15.38 0.37
N GLY A 104 -5.66 14.47 0.26
CA GLY A 104 -4.28 14.83 -0.05
C GLY A 104 -4.18 15.55 -1.39
N LEU A 105 -4.84 15.02 -2.44
CA LEU A 105 -4.84 15.60 -3.78
C LEU A 105 -5.47 17.00 -3.79
N ASN A 106 -6.55 17.20 -3.05
CA ASN A 106 -7.17 18.51 -2.89
C ASN A 106 -6.25 19.52 -2.20
N VAL A 107 -5.44 19.08 -1.23
CA VAL A 107 -4.45 19.95 -0.56
C VAL A 107 -3.30 20.30 -1.50
N THR A 108 -2.90 19.40 -2.40
CA THR A 108 -1.74 19.60 -3.29
C THR A 108 -2.03 20.32 -4.61
N ALA A 109 -3.32 20.57 -4.90
CA ALA A 109 -3.75 21.08 -6.19
C ALA A 109 -2.92 22.31 -6.62
N HIS A 110 -2.24 22.19 -7.76
CA HIS A 110 -1.49 23.24 -8.48
C HIS A 110 -0.08 23.60 -8.01
N ASN A 111 0.40 23.15 -6.85
CA ASN A 111 1.68 23.62 -6.30
C ASN A 111 2.75 22.54 -6.06
N HIS A 112 2.37 21.26 -6.08
CA HIS A 112 3.28 20.16 -5.68
C HIS A 112 3.17 18.93 -6.58
N GLN A 113 3.57 19.03 -7.84
CA GLN A 113 3.34 17.98 -8.85
C GLN A 113 3.94 16.61 -8.50
N ALA A 114 5.12 16.56 -7.85
CA ALA A 114 5.71 15.28 -7.45
C ALA A 114 4.93 14.59 -6.31
N LEU A 115 4.40 15.38 -5.38
CA LEU A 115 3.54 14.86 -4.30
C LEU A 115 2.16 14.47 -4.84
N GLU A 116 1.61 15.25 -5.76
CA GLU A 116 0.39 14.92 -6.50
C GLU A 116 0.54 13.59 -7.25
N ALA A 117 1.62 13.41 -8.03
CA ALA A 117 1.92 12.15 -8.70
C ALA A 117 2.06 10.99 -7.71
N THR A 118 2.72 11.22 -6.57
CA THR A 118 2.82 10.18 -5.54
C THR A 118 1.46 9.78 -4.99
N LEU A 119 0.60 10.75 -4.64
CA LEU A 119 -0.75 10.51 -4.16
C LEU A 119 -1.59 9.76 -5.21
N LEU A 120 -1.48 10.14 -6.49
CA LEU A 120 -2.12 9.44 -7.61
C LEU A 120 -1.64 7.99 -7.71
N VAL A 121 -0.32 7.72 -7.67
CA VAL A 121 0.20 6.35 -7.68
C VAL A 121 -0.31 5.54 -6.48
N ARG A 122 -0.35 6.13 -5.28
CA ARG A 122 -0.84 5.44 -4.09
C ARG A 122 -2.34 5.15 -4.16
N ARG A 123 -3.15 6.12 -4.63
CA ARG A 123 -4.60 5.96 -4.82
C ARG A 123 -4.89 4.91 -5.89
N GLY A 124 -4.17 4.95 -7.02
CA GLY A 124 -4.23 3.93 -8.07
C GLY A 124 -3.89 2.54 -7.53
N GLY A 125 -2.84 2.41 -6.70
CA GLY A 125 -2.50 1.14 -6.05
C GLY A 125 -3.58 0.63 -5.07
N ALA A 126 -4.28 1.53 -4.37
CA ALA A 126 -5.41 1.18 -3.53
C ALA A 126 -6.62 0.69 -4.35
N TRP A 127 -6.91 1.33 -5.49
CA TRP A 127 -7.92 0.85 -6.44
C TRP A 127 -7.58 -0.53 -7.00
N ASN A 128 -6.32 -0.75 -7.41
CA ASN A 128 -5.85 -2.06 -7.90
C ASN A 128 -6.02 -3.15 -6.84
N SER A 129 -5.60 -2.86 -5.60
CA SER A 129 -5.77 -3.79 -4.47
C SER A 129 -7.25 -4.13 -4.22
N TRP A 130 -8.12 -3.13 -4.29
CA TRP A 130 -9.56 -3.33 -4.14
C TRP A 130 -10.15 -4.15 -5.29
N ALA A 131 -9.71 -3.90 -6.53
CA ALA A 131 -10.10 -4.67 -7.71
C ALA A 131 -9.75 -6.15 -7.56
N ARG A 132 -8.53 -6.46 -7.07
CA ARG A 132 -8.09 -7.83 -6.79
C ARG A 132 -8.96 -8.49 -5.73
N VAL A 133 -9.25 -7.82 -4.62
CA VAL A 133 -10.14 -8.37 -3.59
C VAL A 133 -11.55 -8.61 -4.14
N ALA A 134 -12.08 -7.71 -4.98
CA ALA A 134 -13.35 -7.89 -5.65
C ALA A 134 -13.36 -9.13 -6.57
N LEU A 135 -12.32 -9.34 -7.38
CA LEU A 135 -12.16 -10.56 -8.19
C LEU A 135 -12.19 -11.83 -7.32
N LEU A 136 -11.46 -11.84 -6.20
CA LEU A 136 -11.38 -12.99 -5.29
C LEU A 136 -12.70 -13.31 -4.60
N ARG A 137 -13.64 -12.36 -4.60
CA ARG A 137 -15.02 -12.49 -4.11
C ARG A 137 -16.03 -12.81 -5.22
N GLY A 138 -15.57 -12.93 -6.47
CA GLY A 138 -16.44 -13.14 -7.64
C GLY A 138 -17.19 -11.88 -8.11
N GLU A 139 -16.79 -10.69 -7.65
CA GLU A 139 -17.41 -9.41 -7.99
C GLU A 139 -16.78 -8.80 -9.26
N GLN A 140 -16.92 -9.48 -10.40
CA GLN A 140 -16.22 -9.13 -11.65
C GLN A 140 -16.50 -7.68 -12.12
N ASP A 141 -17.77 -7.26 -12.15
CA ASP A 141 -18.15 -5.91 -12.60
C ASP A 141 -17.51 -4.80 -11.75
N LYS A 142 -17.46 -5.01 -10.42
CA LYS A 142 -16.81 -4.07 -9.50
C LYS A 142 -15.31 -4.04 -9.73
N ALA A 143 -14.69 -5.21 -9.89
CA ALA A 143 -13.26 -5.30 -10.15
C ALA A 143 -12.87 -4.54 -11.41
N GLN A 144 -13.62 -4.68 -12.51
CA GLN A 144 -13.37 -3.97 -13.75
C GLN A 144 -13.45 -2.44 -13.56
N SER A 145 -14.46 -1.95 -12.84
CA SER A 145 -14.59 -0.52 -12.52
C SER A 145 -13.42 -0.01 -11.66
N TYR A 146 -12.94 -0.82 -10.72
CA TYR A 146 -11.81 -0.46 -9.86
C TYR A 146 -10.48 -0.48 -10.63
N PHE A 147 -10.25 -1.45 -11.52
CA PHE A 147 -9.07 -1.43 -12.41
C PHE A 147 -9.07 -0.20 -13.33
N ALA A 148 -10.22 0.16 -13.90
CA ALA A 148 -10.32 1.38 -14.72
C ALA A 148 -9.98 2.64 -13.91
N SER A 149 -10.34 2.68 -12.62
CA SER A 149 -9.98 3.79 -11.73
C SER A 149 -8.49 3.79 -11.39
N SER A 150 -7.89 2.61 -11.19
CA SER A 150 -6.44 2.44 -10.99
C SER A 150 -5.64 2.95 -12.19
N ILE A 151 -6.01 2.52 -13.40
CA ILE A 151 -5.35 2.92 -14.65
C ILE A 151 -5.41 4.43 -14.81
N ARG A 152 -6.59 5.04 -14.64
CA ARG A 152 -6.77 6.49 -14.74
C ARG A 152 -5.82 7.26 -13.81
N ASP A 153 -5.67 6.80 -12.57
CA ASP A 153 -4.79 7.44 -11.60
C ASP A 153 -3.31 7.29 -11.97
N HIS A 154 -2.90 6.12 -12.46
CA HIS A 154 -1.53 5.91 -12.91
C HIS A 154 -1.21 6.69 -14.20
N ASP A 155 -2.13 6.75 -15.15
CA ASP A 155 -2.01 7.58 -16.35
C ASP A 155 -1.87 9.06 -15.99
N ALA A 156 -2.70 9.54 -15.06
CA ALA A 156 -2.63 10.91 -14.57
C ALA A 156 -1.29 11.20 -13.88
N ALA A 157 -0.75 10.25 -13.10
CA ALA A 157 0.58 10.39 -12.51
C ALA A 157 1.68 10.47 -13.57
N CYS A 158 1.66 9.58 -14.57
CA CYS A 158 2.61 9.58 -15.68
C CYS A 158 2.50 10.86 -16.54
N ALA A 159 1.31 11.46 -16.68
CA ALA A 159 1.13 12.72 -17.40
C ALA A 159 1.86 13.91 -16.75
N LEU A 160 2.28 13.80 -15.48
CA LEU A 160 3.08 14.81 -14.77
C LEU A 160 4.58 14.72 -15.10
N ASP A 161 4.98 13.87 -16.05
CA ASP A 161 6.36 13.45 -16.36
C ASP A 161 7.43 14.54 -16.25
N ARG A 162 7.19 15.70 -16.87
CA ARG A 162 8.18 16.79 -16.95
C ARG A 162 8.63 17.33 -15.59
N TRP A 163 7.88 17.05 -14.53
CA TRP A 163 8.11 17.56 -13.18
C TRP A 163 8.54 16.48 -12.19
N LEU A 164 8.59 15.21 -12.60
CA LEU A 164 8.82 14.11 -11.69
C LEU A 164 10.31 13.84 -11.50
N PRO A 165 10.78 13.67 -10.27
CA PRO A 165 12.10 13.12 -10.05
C PRO A 165 12.14 11.65 -10.55
N PRO A 166 13.32 11.14 -10.96
CA PRO A 166 13.44 9.83 -11.61
C PRO A 166 12.78 8.66 -10.86
N HIS A 167 12.91 8.63 -9.53
CA HIS A 167 12.32 7.56 -8.70
C HIS A 167 10.78 7.59 -8.71
N VAL A 168 10.15 8.78 -8.62
CA VAL A 168 8.68 8.90 -8.71
C VAL A 168 8.20 8.54 -10.10
N LYS A 169 8.92 8.98 -11.15
CA LYS A 169 8.65 8.61 -12.54
C LYS A 169 8.69 7.09 -12.73
N GLY A 170 9.77 6.44 -12.27
CA GLY A 170 9.93 4.99 -12.38
C GLY A 170 8.81 4.22 -11.68
N ALA A 171 8.46 4.62 -10.46
CA ALA A 171 7.35 3.99 -9.75
C ALA A 171 5.98 4.23 -10.40
N ALA A 172 5.74 5.42 -10.96
CA ALA A 172 4.51 5.71 -11.69
C ALA A 172 4.38 4.82 -12.93
N ILE A 173 5.44 4.73 -13.74
CA ILE A 173 5.46 3.89 -14.95
C ILE A 173 5.32 2.40 -14.58
N ALA A 174 6.04 1.91 -13.56
CA ALA A 174 5.92 0.52 -13.13
C ALA A 174 4.51 0.20 -12.62
N ALA A 175 3.88 1.11 -11.87
CA ALA A 175 2.52 0.93 -11.38
C ALA A 175 1.48 0.97 -12.51
N GLN A 176 1.66 1.88 -13.48
CA GLN A 176 0.86 1.93 -14.71
C GLN A 176 0.95 0.60 -15.46
N ALA A 177 2.15 0.15 -15.75
CA ALA A 177 2.40 -1.11 -16.44
C ALA A 177 1.74 -2.31 -15.74
N ALA A 178 1.88 -2.40 -14.40
CA ALA A 178 1.27 -3.47 -13.63
C ALA A 178 -0.28 -3.42 -13.67
N ALA A 179 -0.86 -2.22 -13.61
CA ALA A 179 -2.31 -2.05 -13.69
C ALA A 179 -2.85 -2.43 -15.08
N HIS A 180 -2.18 -1.99 -16.15
CA HIS A 180 -2.54 -2.36 -17.52
C HIS A 180 -2.44 -3.85 -17.77
N ALA A 181 -1.35 -4.50 -17.32
CA ALA A 181 -1.15 -5.95 -17.45
C ALA A 181 -2.31 -6.78 -16.85
N CYS A 182 -3.00 -6.26 -15.84
CA CYS A 182 -4.18 -6.90 -15.25
C CYS A 182 -5.44 -6.82 -16.12
N THR A 183 -5.44 -6.03 -17.20
CA THR A 183 -6.63 -5.73 -18.01
C THR A 183 -6.45 -5.98 -19.51
N VAL A 184 -5.30 -6.52 -19.92
CA VAL A 184 -4.98 -6.77 -21.32
C VAL A 184 -5.91 -7.82 -21.94
N ASN A 185 -6.24 -7.61 -23.21
CA ASN A 185 -7.12 -8.46 -24.01
C ASN A 185 -6.36 -9.37 -24.98
N ASP A 186 -5.08 -9.08 -25.22
CA ASP A 186 -4.23 -9.88 -26.10
C ASP A 186 -2.74 -9.74 -25.75
N GLN A 187 -1.90 -10.49 -26.48
CA GLN A 187 -0.44 -10.49 -26.29
C GLN A 187 0.19 -9.14 -26.64
N SER A 188 -0.36 -8.38 -27.59
CA SER A 188 0.20 -7.08 -28.00
C SER A 188 0.06 -6.06 -26.89
N GLU A 189 -1.11 -5.99 -26.25
CA GLU A 189 -1.34 -5.11 -25.09
C GLU A 189 -0.45 -5.51 -23.89
N LEU A 190 -0.20 -6.81 -23.70
CA LEU A 190 0.74 -7.28 -22.68
C LEU A 190 2.18 -6.87 -23.00
N ASP A 191 2.62 -7.02 -24.24
CA ASP A 191 3.94 -6.61 -24.67
C ASP A 191 4.15 -5.11 -24.49
N ASP A 192 3.12 -4.29 -24.74
CA ASP A 192 3.14 -2.85 -24.47
C ASP A 192 3.34 -2.54 -22.98
N ALA A 193 2.59 -3.20 -22.11
CA ALA A 193 2.75 -3.06 -20.66
C ALA A 193 4.16 -3.49 -20.19
N LEU A 194 4.70 -4.58 -20.74
CA LEU A 194 6.04 -5.05 -20.39
C LEU A 194 7.14 -4.11 -20.90
N ARG A 195 6.95 -3.45 -22.06
CA ARG A 195 7.86 -2.39 -22.51
C ARG A 195 7.90 -1.21 -21.55
N TRP A 196 6.76 -0.83 -20.96
CA TRP A 196 6.74 0.20 -19.90
C TRP A 196 7.46 -0.27 -18.64
N MET A 197 7.36 -1.55 -18.25
CA MET A 197 8.17 -2.09 -17.16
C MET A 197 9.67 -1.96 -17.45
N ASP A 198 10.12 -2.28 -18.66
CA ASP A 198 11.53 -2.14 -19.02
C ASP A 198 11.99 -0.67 -19.03
N GLN A 199 11.12 0.28 -19.37
CA GLN A 199 11.39 1.72 -19.21
C GLN A 199 11.52 2.13 -17.74
N ALA A 200 10.66 1.60 -16.87
CA ALA A 200 10.76 1.86 -15.44
C ALA A 200 12.05 1.27 -14.85
N GLU A 201 12.49 0.11 -15.31
CA GLU A 201 13.72 -0.55 -14.86
C GLU A 201 14.96 0.34 -15.03
N GLN A 202 15.03 1.08 -16.14
CA GLN A 202 16.11 2.02 -16.45
C GLN A 202 16.24 3.16 -15.41
N LEU A 203 15.24 3.35 -14.55
CA LEU A 203 15.19 4.40 -13.53
C LEU A 203 15.56 3.91 -12.11
N LEU A 204 15.79 2.60 -11.89
CA LEU A 204 16.01 2.02 -10.55
C LEU A 204 17.25 2.54 -9.82
N ASP A 205 18.33 2.81 -10.56
CA ASP A 205 19.60 3.26 -10.00
C ASP A 205 19.88 4.75 -10.34
N ALA A 206 18.84 5.48 -10.75
CA ALA A 206 18.98 6.91 -11.05
C ALA A 206 19.28 7.69 -9.75
N PRO A 207 20.32 8.55 -9.73
CA PRO A 207 20.70 9.26 -8.52
C PRO A 207 19.58 10.19 -8.06
N ILE A 208 19.23 10.08 -6.78
CA ILE A 208 18.25 10.96 -6.15
C ILE A 208 19.00 12.19 -5.63
N SER A 209 18.81 13.35 -6.27
CA SER A 209 19.38 14.60 -5.77
C SER A 209 18.66 15.08 -4.49
N GLU A 210 19.36 15.82 -3.62
CA GLU A 210 18.71 16.48 -2.48
C GLU A 210 17.54 17.36 -2.92
N GLU A 211 17.69 18.06 -4.04
CA GLU A 211 16.61 18.86 -4.64
C GLU A 211 15.40 17.99 -5.03
N SER A 212 15.63 16.77 -5.53
CA SER A 212 14.55 15.82 -5.83
C SER A 212 13.82 15.36 -4.58
N ILE A 213 14.54 15.23 -3.44
CA ILE A 213 13.95 14.92 -2.14
C ILE A 213 13.08 16.10 -1.66
N TYR A 214 13.58 17.33 -1.79
CA TYR A 214 12.85 18.53 -1.40
C TYR A 214 11.61 18.81 -2.27
N ARG A 215 11.71 18.62 -3.59
CA ARG A 215 10.61 18.77 -4.55
C ARG A 215 9.60 17.62 -4.47
N GLY A 216 10.09 16.42 -4.19
CA GLY A 216 9.31 15.20 -3.99
C GLY A 216 8.56 15.16 -2.66
N GLY A 217 8.82 16.10 -1.74
CA GLY A 217 8.30 16.07 -0.36
C GLY A 217 9.25 15.30 0.55
N ASN A 218 9.55 15.85 1.72
CA ASN A 218 10.58 15.30 2.58
C ASN A 218 10.21 13.90 3.09
N SER A 219 10.95 12.94 2.56
CA SER A 219 11.24 11.59 3.04
C SER A 219 10.09 10.55 3.01
N TYR A 220 10.37 9.48 2.25
CA TYR A 220 9.58 8.26 2.00
C TYR A 220 8.40 8.33 1.01
N LEU A 221 8.30 9.38 0.19
CA LEU A 221 7.36 9.42 -0.93
C LEU A 221 7.83 8.47 -2.04
N LEU A 222 7.05 7.40 -2.21
CA LEU A 222 7.16 6.38 -3.25
C LEU A 222 8.61 5.90 -3.51
N SER A 223 9.21 5.16 -2.57
CA SER A 223 10.47 4.47 -2.88
C SER A 223 10.30 3.58 -4.10
N PHE A 224 11.15 3.82 -5.10
CA PHE A 224 11.28 3.01 -6.30
C PHE A 224 12.63 2.32 -6.22
N ASP A 225 12.63 1.18 -5.54
CA ASP A 225 13.78 0.33 -5.31
C ASP A 225 13.63 -0.97 -6.11
N LYS A 226 14.73 -1.73 -6.19
CA LYS A 226 14.77 -3.02 -6.87
C LYS A 226 13.70 -3.97 -6.34
N GLU A 227 13.48 -3.98 -5.02
CA GLU A 227 12.50 -4.83 -4.38
C GLU A 227 11.09 -4.59 -4.93
N ARG A 228 10.60 -3.35 -4.87
CA ARG A 228 9.25 -3.01 -5.35
C ARG A 228 9.11 -3.16 -6.85
N PHE A 229 10.14 -2.80 -7.61
CA PHE A 229 10.11 -2.95 -9.06
C PHE A 229 9.92 -4.42 -9.46
N TYR A 230 10.77 -5.33 -8.95
CA TYR A 230 10.70 -6.73 -9.35
C TYR A 230 9.45 -7.44 -8.82
N LEU A 231 8.91 -7.03 -7.65
CA LEU A 231 7.59 -7.47 -7.21
C LEU A 231 6.48 -7.03 -8.18
N ASN A 232 6.48 -5.78 -8.61
CA ASN A 232 5.49 -5.27 -9.58
C ASN A 232 5.64 -5.97 -10.94
N LYS A 233 6.87 -6.22 -11.41
CA LYS A 233 7.16 -6.94 -12.65
C LYS A 233 6.64 -8.38 -12.58
N ALA A 234 6.91 -9.09 -11.48
CA ALA A 234 6.41 -10.45 -11.27
C ALA A 234 4.87 -10.50 -11.18
N ALA A 235 4.26 -9.54 -10.48
CA ALA A 235 2.80 -9.42 -10.42
C ALA A 235 2.19 -9.19 -11.81
N ALA A 236 2.74 -8.27 -12.62
CA ALA A 236 2.28 -8.02 -13.98
C ALA A 236 2.32 -9.28 -14.87
N LEU A 237 3.35 -10.12 -14.71
CA LEU A 237 3.51 -11.38 -15.44
C LEU A 237 2.55 -12.50 -15.00
N LEU A 238 2.00 -12.41 -13.78
CA LEU A 238 1.11 -13.43 -13.20
C LEU A 238 -0.37 -13.03 -13.22
N ASP A 239 -0.67 -11.73 -13.10
CA ASP A 239 -2.03 -11.25 -12.85
C ASP A 239 -2.81 -10.91 -14.14
N CYS A 240 -2.30 -11.31 -15.31
CA CYS A 240 -3.06 -11.23 -16.56
C CYS A 240 -4.36 -12.04 -16.46
N VAL A 241 -5.48 -11.45 -16.91
CA VAL A 241 -6.80 -12.12 -16.89
C VAL A 241 -6.82 -13.33 -17.84
N ILE A 242 -6.10 -13.25 -18.96
CA ILE A 242 -5.98 -14.35 -19.92
C ILE A 242 -4.88 -15.29 -19.43
N LYS A 243 -5.29 -16.48 -18.98
CA LYS A 243 -4.39 -17.48 -18.39
C LYS A 243 -3.20 -17.82 -19.30
N ASP A 244 -3.44 -17.96 -20.61
CA ASP A 244 -2.41 -18.34 -21.58
C ASP A 244 -1.35 -17.25 -21.81
N LEU A 245 -1.62 -16.00 -21.42
CA LEU A 245 -0.66 -14.90 -21.50
C LEU A 245 0.18 -14.76 -20.22
N ARG A 246 -0.16 -15.49 -19.14
CA ARG A 246 0.64 -15.48 -17.91
C ARG A 246 1.99 -16.15 -18.17
N ALA A 247 3.04 -15.62 -17.56
CA ALA A 247 4.40 -16.11 -17.74
C ALA A 247 5.07 -16.44 -16.39
N PRO A 248 4.67 -17.53 -15.73
CA PRO A 248 5.12 -17.85 -14.37
C PRO A 248 6.63 -18.03 -14.25
N SER A 249 7.32 -18.63 -15.24
CA SER A 249 8.78 -18.76 -15.21
C SER A 249 9.48 -17.40 -15.25
N ARG A 250 9.02 -16.47 -16.10
CA ARG A 250 9.56 -15.10 -16.17
C ARG A 250 9.30 -14.32 -14.88
N ALA A 251 8.17 -14.60 -14.21
CA ALA A 251 7.88 -14.00 -12.91
C ALA A 251 8.87 -14.50 -11.85
N LEU A 252 9.21 -15.79 -11.85
CA LEU A 252 10.25 -16.35 -10.97
C LEU A 252 11.63 -15.75 -11.29
N ASP A 253 11.99 -15.57 -12.56
CA ASP A 253 13.25 -14.92 -12.95
C ASP A 253 13.34 -13.48 -12.42
N ALA A 254 12.23 -12.73 -12.47
CA ALA A 254 12.14 -11.39 -11.89
C ALA A 254 12.28 -11.43 -10.36
N LEU A 255 11.61 -12.36 -9.68
CA LEU A 255 11.72 -12.53 -8.23
C LEU A 255 13.12 -12.95 -7.78
N ALA A 256 13.87 -13.66 -8.62
CA ALA A 256 15.26 -14.01 -8.36
C ALA A 256 16.21 -12.80 -8.37
N GLN A 257 15.78 -11.64 -8.91
CA GLN A 257 16.54 -10.39 -8.85
C GLN A 257 16.35 -9.63 -7.54
N LEU A 258 15.47 -10.10 -6.64
CA LEU A 258 15.31 -9.51 -5.32
C LEU A 258 16.60 -9.72 -4.50
N PRO A 259 17.03 -8.72 -3.71
CA PRO A 259 18.15 -8.90 -2.79
C PRO A 259 17.83 -10.02 -1.79
N ALA A 260 18.82 -10.89 -1.53
CA ALA A 260 18.66 -12.05 -0.64
C ALA A 260 18.26 -11.65 0.80
N GLU A 261 18.68 -10.48 1.23
CA GLU A 261 18.42 -9.94 2.57
C GLU A 261 17.48 -8.73 2.47
N SER A 262 16.22 -8.96 2.11
CA SER A 262 15.21 -7.91 2.29
C SER A 262 14.94 -7.70 3.77
N LEU A 263 15.05 -6.47 4.25
CA LEU A 263 14.76 -6.14 5.66
C LEU A 263 13.25 -6.04 5.94
N SER A 264 12.41 -5.96 4.90
CA SER A 264 10.97 -5.79 5.07
C SER A 264 10.24 -7.13 5.02
N ARG A 265 9.62 -7.52 6.14
CA ARG A 265 8.74 -8.71 6.20
C ARG A 265 7.60 -8.64 5.19
N ARG A 266 7.14 -7.43 4.84
CA ARG A 266 6.09 -7.20 3.84
C ARG A 266 6.57 -7.58 2.44
N ILE A 267 7.77 -7.15 2.05
CA ILE A 267 8.39 -7.51 0.77
C ILE A 267 8.60 -9.03 0.69
N GLN A 268 9.08 -9.65 1.78
CA GLN A 268 9.23 -11.10 1.86
C GLN A 268 7.88 -11.83 1.71
N THR A 269 6.84 -11.37 2.40
CA THR A 269 5.48 -11.93 2.31
C THR A 269 4.94 -11.86 0.88
N ALA A 270 5.05 -10.69 0.25
CA ALA A 270 4.62 -10.48 -1.14
C ALA A 270 5.40 -11.37 -2.11
N SER A 271 6.72 -11.46 -1.95
CA SER A 271 7.58 -12.33 -2.76
C SER A 271 7.17 -13.80 -2.65
N LEU A 272 7.03 -14.33 -1.43
CA LEU A 272 6.61 -15.71 -1.20
C LEU A 272 5.24 -16.01 -1.80
N LEU A 273 4.28 -15.08 -1.69
CA LEU A 273 2.96 -15.23 -2.29
C LEU A 273 3.02 -15.26 -3.84
N LEU A 274 3.83 -14.40 -4.45
CA LEU A 274 4.02 -14.40 -5.91
C LEU A 274 4.75 -15.66 -6.39
N GLN A 275 5.76 -16.14 -5.67
CA GLN A 275 6.40 -17.43 -5.95
C GLN A 275 5.39 -18.57 -5.84
N ALA A 276 4.58 -18.60 -4.78
CA ALA A 276 3.54 -19.60 -4.58
C ALA A 276 2.54 -19.63 -5.76
N ARG A 277 2.11 -18.46 -6.24
CA ARG A 277 1.25 -18.34 -7.44
C ARG A 277 1.94 -18.82 -8.72
N ALA A 278 3.21 -18.45 -8.93
CA ALA A 278 3.96 -18.91 -10.10
C ALA A 278 4.09 -20.44 -10.12
N HIS A 279 4.42 -21.06 -8.98
CA HIS A 279 4.48 -22.52 -8.85
C HIS A 279 3.11 -23.20 -9.03
N PHE A 280 2.02 -22.55 -8.60
CA PHE A 280 0.67 -23.04 -8.88
C PHE A 280 0.38 -23.12 -10.38
N GLU A 281 0.70 -22.06 -11.13
CA GLU A 281 0.53 -22.03 -12.60
C GLU A 281 1.42 -23.06 -13.32
N LEU A 282 2.59 -23.37 -12.76
CA LEU A 282 3.48 -24.44 -13.22
C LEU A 282 3.04 -25.85 -12.78
N ASN A 283 1.91 -25.98 -12.08
CA ASN A 283 1.36 -27.21 -11.52
C ASN A 283 2.23 -27.90 -10.44
N ASP A 284 3.15 -27.16 -9.82
CA ASP A 284 3.93 -27.59 -8.65
C ASP A 284 3.17 -27.25 -7.36
N TYR A 285 2.06 -27.96 -7.17
CA TYR A 285 1.14 -27.70 -6.06
C TYR A 285 1.74 -27.91 -4.66
N PRO A 286 2.60 -28.93 -4.38
CA PRO A 286 3.23 -29.08 -3.07
C PRO A 286 4.10 -27.87 -2.70
N LEU A 287 4.94 -27.39 -3.63
CA LEU A 287 5.79 -26.23 -3.39
C LEU A 287 4.96 -24.94 -3.27
N SER A 288 3.96 -24.77 -4.14
CA SER A 288 3.01 -23.65 -4.05
C SER A 288 2.35 -23.55 -2.66
N ALA A 289 1.81 -24.67 -2.15
CA ALA A 289 1.17 -24.70 -0.83
C ALA A 289 2.17 -24.43 0.31
N THR A 290 3.41 -24.93 0.19
CA THR A 290 4.48 -24.69 1.17
C THR A 290 4.85 -23.21 1.24
N LEU A 291 5.09 -22.58 0.09
CA LEU A 291 5.42 -21.15 0.00
C LEU A 291 4.27 -20.27 0.50
N ALA A 292 3.04 -20.61 0.17
CA ALA A 292 1.85 -19.92 0.68
C ALA A 292 1.74 -20.02 2.22
N GLY A 293 2.09 -21.18 2.80
CA GLY A 293 2.15 -21.37 4.25
C GLY A 293 3.24 -20.52 4.92
N GLN A 294 4.40 -20.38 4.30
CA GLN A 294 5.46 -19.48 4.76
C GLN A 294 5.03 -18.02 4.68
N ALA A 295 4.40 -17.61 3.57
CA ALA A 295 3.84 -16.27 3.42
C ALA A 295 2.80 -15.97 4.51
N LEU A 296 1.94 -16.95 4.84
CA LEU A 296 0.92 -16.80 5.88
C LEU A 296 1.52 -16.56 7.27
N ALA A 297 2.59 -17.30 7.61
CA ALA A 297 3.27 -17.12 8.88
C ALA A 297 3.82 -15.68 9.02
N LEU A 298 4.39 -15.12 7.95
CA LEU A 298 4.87 -13.73 7.94
C LEU A 298 3.71 -12.71 7.96
N ALA A 299 2.64 -12.95 7.19
CA ALA A 299 1.48 -12.07 7.13
C ALA A 299 0.80 -11.92 8.51
N ARG A 300 0.74 -13.01 9.30
CA ARG A 300 0.24 -12.99 10.68
C ARG A 300 1.09 -12.09 11.59
N GLN A 301 2.41 -12.09 11.41
CA GLN A 301 3.32 -11.25 12.18
C GLN A 301 3.16 -9.77 11.84
N THR A 302 2.96 -9.44 10.56
CA THR A 302 2.82 -8.05 10.10
C THR A 302 1.41 -7.50 10.20
N ARG A 303 0.41 -8.34 10.52
CA ARG A 303 -1.02 -7.97 10.58
C ARG A 303 -1.51 -7.32 9.28
N ASP A 304 -1.01 -7.82 8.16
CA ASP A 304 -1.38 -7.37 6.82
C ASP A 304 -2.48 -8.26 6.26
N ASP A 305 -3.73 -7.86 6.51
CA ASP A 305 -4.91 -8.62 6.11
C ASP A 305 -4.95 -8.82 4.59
N SER A 306 -4.40 -7.89 3.81
CA SER A 306 -4.44 -7.93 2.33
C SER A 306 -3.75 -9.19 1.77
N HIS A 307 -2.61 -9.59 2.35
CA HIS A 307 -1.91 -10.80 1.96
C HIS A 307 -2.66 -12.08 2.37
N ILE A 308 -3.35 -12.07 3.53
CA ILE A 308 -4.12 -13.23 4.00
C ILE A 308 -5.22 -13.60 3.01
N ILE A 309 -5.94 -12.61 2.45
CA ILE A 309 -6.95 -12.87 1.41
C ILE A 309 -6.34 -13.49 0.15
N GLY A 310 -5.17 -13.00 -0.29
CA GLY A 310 -4.48 -13.56 -1.45
C GLY A 310 -4.06 -15.02 -1.24
N ILE A 311 -3.63 -15.35 -0.02
CA ILE A 311 -3.25 -16.71 0.40
C ILE A 311 -4.49 -17.62 0.49
N ASP A 312 -5.60 -17.13 1.07
CA ASP A 312 -6.86 -17.86 1.13
C ASP A 312 -7.39 -18.22 -0.27
N ALA A 313 -7.37 -17.24 -1.19
CA ALA A 313 -7.77 -17.46 -2.58
C ALA A 313 -6.92 -18.56 -3.25
N LEU A 314 -5.60 -18.51 -3.10
CA LEU A 314 -4.70 -19.54 -3.62
C LEU A 314 -4.99 -20.91 -2.98
N CYS A 315 -5.31 -20.96 -1.69
CA CYS A 315 -5.70 -22.19 -1.01
C CYS A 315 -7.00 -22.79 -1.58
N ARG A 316 -7.99 -21.94 -1.90
CA ARG A 316 -9.23 -22.35 -2.57
C ARG A 316 -8.95 -22.90 -3.97
N GLU A 317 -8.08 -22.26 -4.73
CA GLU A 317 -7.64 -22.73 -6.06
C GLU A 317 -6.94 -24.08 -5.96
N LEU A 318 -5.95 -24.22 -5.06
CA LEU A 318 -5.28 -25.50 -4.78
C LEU A 318 -6.27 -26.61 -4.40
N SER A 319 -7.29 -26.28 -3.61
CA SER A 319 -8.35 -27.22 -3.19
C SER A 319 -9.27 -27.65 -4.32
N ALA A 320 -9.40 -26.85 -5.37
CA ALA A 320 -10.17 -27.20 -6.57
C ALA A 320 -9.39 -28.14 -7.51
N THR A 321 -8.10 -28.35 -7.28
CA THR A 321 -7.26 -29.27 -8.06
C THR A 321 -7.15 -30.67 -7.41
N ARG A 322 -6.38 -31.56 -8.05
CA ARG A 322 -5.97 -32.84 -7.46
C ARG A 322 -5.13 -32.69 -6.18
N ALA A 323 -4.57 -31.51 -5.92
CA ALA A 323 -3.74 -31.22 -4.74
C ALA A 323 -4.52 -31.16 -3.43
N ASN A 324 -5.86 -31.14 -3.45
CA ASN A 324 -6.69 -31.02 -2.25
C ASN A 324 -6.39 -32.06 -1.15
N LYS A 325 -5.83 -33.22 -1.52
CA LYS A 325 -5.48 -34.31 -0.59
C LYS A 325 -4.04 -34.23 -0.06
N LEU A 326 -3.23 -33.26 -0.53
CA LEU A 326 -1.87 -33.07 -0.06
C LEU A 326 -1.85 -32.54 1.38
N LEU A 327 -0.87 -32.99 2.15
CA LEU A 327 -0.70 -32.58 3.55
C LEU A 327 -0.43 -31.08 3.67
N GLU A 328 0.33 -30.53 2.73
CA GLU A 328 0.69 -29.10 2.65
C GLU A 328 -0.57 -28.23 2.49
N VAL A 329 -1.51 -28.65 1.64
CA VAL A 329 -2.78 -27.94 1.43
C VAL A 329 -3.66 -28.03 2.67
N ALA A 330 -3.71 -29.19 3.35
CA ALA A 330 -4.44 -29.33 4.61
C ALA A 330 -3.86 -28.43 5.72
N ARG A 331 -2.53 -28.36 5.85
CA ARG A 331 -1.85 -27.46 6.79
C ARG A 331 -2.14 -25.99 6.48
N LEU A 332 -2.11 -25.60 5.20
CA LEU A 332 -2.43 -24.24 4.78
C LEU A 332 -3.86 -23.85 5.18
N LYS A 333 -4.85 -24.74 4.99
CA LYS A 333 -6.25 -24.52 5.41
C LYS A 333 -6.37 -24.27 6.91
N VAL A 334 -5.70 -25.10 7.73
CA VAL A 334 -5.69 -24.93 9.19
C VAL A 334 -5.05 -23.60 9.57
N GLY A 335 -3.91 -23.26 8.97
CA GLY A 335 -3.25 -21.98 9.23
C GLY A 335 -4.11 -20.77 8.85
N ILE A 336 -4.88 -20.84 7.76
CA ILE A 336 -5.82 -19.77 7.36
C ILE A 336 -6.96 -19.67 8.38
N LEU A 337 -7.50 -20.80 8.84
CA LEU A 337 -8.54 -20.82 9.87
C LEU A 337 -8.06 -20.17 11.16
N GLU A 338 -6.84 -20.50 11.61
CA GLU A 338 -6.19 -19.86 12.77
C GLU A 338 -6.00 -18.35 12.58
N ALA A 339 -5.53 -17.93 11.40
CA ALA A 339 -5.28 -16.52 11.12
C ALA A 339 -6.57 -15.69 11.13
N ASN A 340 -7.68 -16.26 10.65
CA ASN A 340 -8.98 -15.60 10.59
C ASN A 340 -9.76 -15.65 11.91
N ASN A 341 -9.43 -16.57 12.83
CA ASN A 341 -10.19 -16.86 14.04
C ASN A 341 -9.26 -17.01 15.26
N PRO A 342 -8.35 -16.06 15.54
CA PRO A 342 -7.30 -16.22 16.55
C PRO A 342 -7.85 -16.54 17.94
N GLU A 343 -9.04 -16.04 18.29
CA GLU A 343 -9.70 -16.26 19.57
C GLU A 343 -10.04 -17.73 19.84
N PHE A 344 -10.32 -18.54 18.82
CA PHE A 344 -10.61 -19.96 18.99
C PHE A 344 -9.36 -20.80 19.26
N PHE A 345 -8.17 -20.27 18.96
CA PHE A 345 -6.90 -20.97 19.09
C PHE A 345 -6.03 -20.41 20.24
N ALA A 346 -6.41 -19.28 20.83
CA ALA A 346 -5.70 -18.66 21.96
C ALA A 346 -5.97 -19.36 23.31
N ALA A 347 -7.05 -20.13 23.44
CA ALA A 347 -7.57 -20.65 24.71
C ALA A 347 -6.76 -21.79 25.37
N GLY A 348 -5.53 -22.06 24.93
CA GLY A 348 -4.65 -23.12 25.48
C GLY A 348 -3.46 -22.62 26.31
N TYR A 349 -3.24 -21.31 26.37
CA TYR A 349 -2.18 -20.68 27.17
C TYR A 349 -2.83 -19.72 28.17
N GLY A 350 -3.81 -20.23 28.91
CA GLY A 350 -4.23 -19.54 30.13
C GLY A 350 -3.02 -19.47 31.02
N ASP A 351 -2.62 -18.26 31.37
CA ASP A 351 -1.75 -17.98 32.49
C ASP A 351 -2.27 -18.80 33.69
N GLU A 352 -1.61 -19.93 33.96
CA GLU A 352 -1.55 -20.49 35.31
C GLU A 352 -0.69 -19.52 36.13
N ASP A 353 -1.13 -18.25 36.25
CA ASP A 353 -0.64 -17.34 37.25
C ASP A 353 -1.29 -17.78 38.56
N ASP A 354 -0.53 -18.56 39.31
CA ASP A 354 -0.03 -18.13 40.61
C ASP A 354 -1.09 -17.41 41.47
N ASP A 355 -1.94 -18.23 42.10
CA ASP A 355 -2.46 -17.90 43.42
C ASP A 355 -1.26 -17.85 44.40
N ASP A 356 -0.71 -16.65 44.65
CA ASP A 356 0.04 -16.29 45.86
C ASP A 356 -0.27 -14.85 46.32
#